data_AF-X1N7N7-F1
#
_entry.id   AF-X1N7N7-F1
#
_cell.length_a   1.000
_cell.length_b   1.000
_cell.length_c   1.000
_cell.angle_alpha   90.00
_cell.angle_beta   90.00
_cell.angle_gamma   90.00
#
_symmetry.space_group_name_H-M   'P 1'
#
loop_
_entity.id
_entity.type
_entity.pdbx_description
1 polymer ?
#
loop_
_entity_poly.entity_id
_entity_poly.type
_entity_poly.pdbx_seq_one_letter_code
_entity_poly.pdbx_strand_id
1 'polypeptide(L)'
;MVTIGELDFSICDDIQKQPGIRVVEHYRWTGQKHARLYPRLVDILKSVWRCRKVVVDATGIGQPVSSFLRKALGSRVSAFTFTTRAKSELGFNLLAAINSGRLKVYKGDGSEDEQEFWLELERAKSQYRASMTMNFYVDPSQGHDDFLISLALAVEAANQYERKTAVGSVRE
;
A
#
# COMPACT_ATOMS: atom_id res chain seq x y z
N MET A 1 -8.41 5.32 -3.70
CA MET A 1 -7.00 5.56 -4.07
C MET A 1 -6.32 4.23 -4.42
N VAL A 2 -5.31 4.24 -5.31
CA VAL A 2 -4.37 3.12 -5.50
C VAL A 2 -2.94 3.68 -5.54
N THR A 3 -2.06 3.12 -4.72
CA THR A 3 -0.62 3.41 -4.72
C THR A 3 0.14 2.25 -5.36
N ILE A 4 1.00 2.54 -6.33
CA ILE A 4 1.91 1.55 -6.93
C ILE A 4 3.30 1.73 -6.35
N GLY A 5 3.83 0.65 -5.77
CA GLY A 5 5.18 0.57 -5.26
C GLY A 5 6.05 -0.39 -6.06
N GLU A 6 7.26 0.03 -6.39
CA GLU A 6 8.34 -0.83 -6.86
C GLU A 6 9.22 -1.26 -5.68
N LEU A 7 9.60 -2.54 -5.65
CA LEU A 7 10.49 -3.09 -4.62
C LEU A 7 11.93 -3.12 -5.10
N ASP A 8 12.82 -2.53 -4.32
CA ASP A 8 14.26 -2.52 -4.55
C ASP A 8 14.96 -3.46 -3.56
N PHE A 9 15.40 -4.62 -4.06
CA PHE A 9 16.13 -5.60 -3.27
C PHE A 9 17.65 -5.34 -3.22
N SER A 10 18.16 -4.33 -3.94
CA SER A 10 19.59 -4.02 -3.94
C SER A 10 20.09 -3.43 -2.62
N ILE A 11 19.18 -2.87 -1.82
CA ILE A 11 19.49 -2.33 -0.49
C ILE A 11 19.48 -3.40 0.61
N CYS A 12 19.14 -4.65 0.29
CA CYS A 12 19.09 -5.72 1.27
C CYS A 12 20.50 -6.23 1.59
N ASP A 13 20.84 -6.31 2.87
CA ASP A 13 22.12 -6.82 3.38
C ASP A 13 21.95 -7.63 4.69
N ASP A 14 22.99 -7.72 5.51
CA ASP A 14 22.93 -8.43 6.80
C ASP A 14 22.17 -7.71 7.91
N ILE A 15 22.00 -6.40 7.77
CA ILE A 15 21.32 -5.53 8.73
C ILE A 15 19.91 -5.21 8.21
N GLN A 16 19.79 -4.79 6.95
CA GLN A 16 18.54 -4.50 6.27
C GLN A 16 18.05 -5.73 5.50
N LYS A 17 17.16 -6.52 6.11
CA LYS A 17 16.59 -7.70 5.45
C LYS A 17 15.38 -7.40 4.55
N GLN A 18 14.78 -6.22 4.68
CA GLN A 18 13.57 -5.85 3.95
C GLN A 18 13.90 -4.97 2.72
N PRO A 19 13.18 -5.09 1.59
CA PRO A 19 13.48 -4.35 0.37
C PRO A 19 13.09 -2.88 0.49
N GLY A 20 13.76 -2.01 -0.27
CA GLY A 20 13.32 -0.64 -0.50
C GLY A 20 11.95 -0.62 -1.18
N ILE A 21 11.16 0.42 -0.92
CA ILE A 21 9.84 0.64 -1.47
C ILE A 21 9.86 2.03 -2.12
N ARG A 22 9.73 2.07 -3.45
CA ARG A 22 9.62 3.31 -4.21
C ARG A 22 8.19 3.45 -4.69
N VAL A 23 7.48 4.47 -4.22
CA VAL A 23 6.19 4.82 -4.83
C VAL A 23 6.47 5.41 -6.20
N VAL A 24 5.87 4.82 -7.22
CA VAL A 24 6.09 5.18 -8.63
C VAL A 24 4.85 5.76 -9.29
N GLU A 25 3.66 5.54 -8.71
CA GLU A 25 2.42 6.05 -9.29
C GLU A 25 1.29 6.08 -8.25
N HIS A 26 0.38 7.04 -8.44
CA HIS A 26 -0.91 7.11 -7.76
C HIS A 26 -2.05 7.14 -8.78
N TYR A 27 -3.11 6.39 -8.47
CA TYR A 27 -4.36 6.50 -9.22
C TYR A 27 -5.51 6.88 -8.29
N ARG A 28 -6.12 8.02 -8.59
CA ARG A 28 -7.34 8.50 -7.95
C ARG A 28 -8.52 8.42 -8.93
N TRP A 29 -9.67 7.97 -8.42
CA TRP A 29 -10.93 8.02 -9.15
C TRP A 29 -12.00 8.63 -8.27
N THR A 30 -12.67 9.65 -8.77
CA THR A 30 -13.81 10.30 -8.12
C THR A 30 -15.09 10.01 -8.92
N GLY A 31 -16.19 9.68 -8.22
CA GLY A 31 -17.52 9.54 -8.82
C GLY A 31 -17.71 8.42 -9.87
N GLN A 32 -16.76 7.51 -10.04
CA GLN A 32 -16.84 6.47 -11.08
C GLN A 32 -17.70 5.28 -10.67
N LYS A 33 -18.58 4.83 -11.58
CA LYS A 33 -19.37 3.60 -11.38
C LYS A 33 -18.46 2.37 -11.34
N HIS A 34 -18.67 1.48 -10.38
CA HIS A 34 -17.87 0.26 -10.18
C HIS A 34 -17.72 -0.59 -11.45
N ALA A 35 -18.78 -0.68 -12.27
CA ALA A 35 -18.77 -1.45 -13.52
C ALA A 35 -17.67 -1.00 -14.52
N ARG A 36 -17.29 0.28 -14.51
CA ARG A 36 -16.19 0.81 -15.34
C ARG A 36 -14.84 0.76 -14.63
N LEU A 37 -14.85 0.94 -13.32
CA LEU A 37 -13.62 0.97 -12.52
C LEU A 37 -12.94 -0.39 -12.43
N TYR A 38 -13.71 -1.46 -12.27
CA TYR A 38 -13.19 -2.81 -12.00
C TYR A 38 -12.33 -3.39 -13.13
N PRO A 39 -12.74 -3.37 -14.41
CA PRO A 39 -11.88 -3.79 -15.51
C PRO A 39 -10.59 -2.95 -15.61
N ARG A 40 -10.69 -1.64 -15.35
CA ARG A 40 -9.54 -0.73 -15.39
C ARG A 40 -8.54 -1.04 -14.27
N LEU A 41 -9.01 -1.31 -13.05
CA LEU A 41 -8.16 -1.75 -11.94
C LEU A 41 -7.42 -3.05 -12.28
N VAL A 42 -8.12 -4.03 -12.87
CA VAL A 42 -7.48 -5.28 -13.29
C VAL A 42 -6.41 -5.03 -14.34
N ASP A 43 -6.68 -4.19 -15.34
CA ASP A 43 -5.70 -3.89 -16.38
C ASP A 43 -4.46 -3.18 -15.83
N ILE A 44 -4.64 -2.17 -14.98
CA ILE A 44 -3.55 -1.46 -14.32
C ILE A 44 -2.68 -2.43 -13.51
N LEU A 45 -3.31 -3.24 -12.65
CA LEU A 45 -2.59 -4.14 -11.75
C LEU A 45 -1.97 -5.35 -12.47
N LYS A 46 -2.61 -5.86 -13.54
CA LYS A 46 -2.20 -7.07 -14.25
C LYS A 46 -1.30 -6.82 -15.43
N SER A 47 -1.68 -5.87 -16.29
CA SER A 47 -1.11 -5.68 -17.62
C SER A 47 -0.06 -4.56 -17.61
N VAL A 48 -0.41 -3.40 -17.04
CA VAL A 48 0.44 -2.21 -17.01
C VAL A 48 1.59 -2.41 -16.03
N TRP A 49 1.29 -2.58 -14.74
CA TRP A 49 2.31 -2.69 -13.69
C TRP A 49 2.73 -4.12 -13.36
N ARG A 50 1.91 -5.12 -13.74
CA ARG A 50 2.17 -6.54 -13.47
C ARG A 50 2.46 -6.81 -12.00
N CYS A 51 1.71 -6.18 -11.10
CA CYS A 51 1.88 -6.23 -9.65
C CYS A 51 2.00 -7.67 -9.15
N ARG A 52 3.01 -7.91 -8.31
CA ARG A 52 3.28 -9.23 -7.72
C ARG A 52 2.49 -9.48 -6.45
N LYS A 53 2.19 -8.42 -5.71
CA LYS A 53 1.37 -8.41 -4.51
C LYS A 53 0.49 -7.17 -4.52
N VAL A 54 -0.76 -7.34 -4.11
CA VAL A 54 -1.77 -6.28 -4.01
C VAL A 54 -2.49 -6.47 -2.68
N VAL A 55 -2.54 -5.43 -1.87
CA VAL A 55 -3.35 -5.39 -0.66
C VAL A 55 -4.52 -4.44 -0.91
N VAL A 56 -5.72 -4.88 -0.56
CA VAL A 56 -6.97 -4.13 -0.79
C VAL A 56 -7.67 -3.95 0.54
N ASP A 57 -8.05 -2.71 0.88
CA ASP A 57 -8.97 -2.48 1.98
C ASP A 57 -10.29 -3.22 1.70
N ALA A 58 -10.59 -4.19 2.55
CA ALA A 58 -11.78 -5.02 2.48
C ALA A 58 -12.82 -4.64 3.52
N THR A 59 -12.74 -3.43 4.09
CA THR A 59 -13.66 -2.92 5.09
C THR A 59 -14.90 -2.32 4.42
N GLY A 60 -16.09 -2.67 4.90
CA GLY A 60 -17.36 -2.15 4.37
C GLY A 60 -17.51 -2.34 2.86
N ILE A 61 -17.55 -1.22 2.12
CA ILE A 61 -17.73 -1.20 0.65
C ILE A 61 -16.54 -1.76 -0.14
N GLY A 62 -15.38 -1.98 0.50
CA GLY A 62 -14.19 -2.54 -0.14
C GLY A 62 -14.24 -4.05 -0.34
N GLN A 63 -15.09 -4.78 0.39
CA GLN A 63 -15.16 -6.24 0.33
C GLN A 63 -15.52 -6.78 -1.07
N PRO A 64 -16.51 -6.21 -1.81
CA PRO A 64 -16.78 -6.59 -3.20
C PRO A 64 -15.59 -6.33 -4.14
N VAL A 65 -14.85 -5.22 -3.94
CA VAL A 65 -13.67 -4.88 -4.75
C VAL A 65 -12.58 -5.93 -4.54
N SER A 66 -12.28 -6.24 -3.28
CA SER A 66 -11.30 -7.26 -2.90
C SER A 66 -11.65 -8.64 -3.47
N SER A 67 -12.92 -9.04 -3.39
CA SER A 67 -13.41 -10.31 -3.92
C SER A 67 -13.29 -10.38 -5.45
N PHE A 68 -13.65 -9.30 -6.13
CA PHE A 68 -13.52 -9.20 -7.59
C PHE A 68 -12.06 -9.27 -8.04
N LEU A 69 -11.18 -8.49 -7.42
CA LEU A 69 -9.76 -8.49 -7.75
C LEU A 69 -9.10 -9.84 -7.46
N ARG A 70 -9.47 -10.50 -6.36
CA ARG A 70 -8.99 -11.86 -6.05
C ARG A 70 -9.42 -12.87 -7.13
N LYS A 71 -10.64 -12.77 -7.66
CA LYS A 71 -11.09 -13.62 -8.77
C LYS A 71 -10.26 -13.39 -10.05
N ALA A 72 -9.87 -12.14 -10.32
CA ALA A 72 -9.13 -11.78 -11.54
C ALA A 72 -7.61 -11.99 -11.46
N LEU A 73 -7.01 -11.81 -10.27
CA LEU A 73 -5.55 -11.77 -10.06
C LEU A 73 -5.03 -12.93 -9.18
N GLY A 74 -5.92 -13.72 -8.60
CA GLY A 74 -5.59 -14.89 -7.80
C GLY A 74 -4.90 -14.56 -6.47
N SER A 75 -3.91 -15.38 -6.11
CA SER A 75 -3.18 -15.30 -4.83
C SER A 75 -2.34 -14.04 -4.64
N ARG A 76 -2.22 -13.19 -5.67
CA ARG A 76 -1.55 -11.90 -5.58
C ARG A 76 -2.32 -10.91 -4.70
N VAL A 77 -3.63 -11.12 -4.50
CA VAL A 77 -4.52 -10.19 -3.80
C VAL A 77 -4.81 -10.64 -2.37
N SER A 78 -4.34 -9.84 -1.41
CA SER A 78 -4.67 -9.93 0.00
C SER A 78 -5.76 -8.93 0.36
N ALA A 79 -6.77 -9.39 1.11
CA ALA A 79 -7.74 -8.52 1.74
C ALA A 79 -7.16 -8.01 3.05
N PHE A 80 -7.28 -6.72 3.33
CA PHE A 80 -6.93 -6.13 4.62
C PHE A 80 -8.21 -5.63 5.28
N THR A 81 -8.53 -6.17 6.46
CA THR A 81 -9.72 -5.75 7.22
C THR A 81 -9.26 -4.89 8.39
N PHE A 82 -9.72 -3.65 8.44
CA PHE A 82 -9.33 -2.73 9.50
C PHE A 82 -9.96 -3.13 10.84
N THR A 83 -9.10 -3.51 11.77
CA THR A 83 -9.39 -3.63 13.20
C THR A 83 -8.48 -2.67 13.96
N THR A 84 -8.78 -2.36 15.23
CA THR A 84 -7.90 -1.50 16.05
C THR A 84 -6.45 -2.01 16.06
N ARG A 85 -6.26 -3.32 16.20
CA ARG A 85 -4.94 -3.95 16.20
C ARG A 85 -4.27 -3.87 14.83
N ALA A 86 -4.97 -4.31 13.77
CA ALA A 86 -4.41 -4.30 12.43
C ALA A 86 -4.06 -2.89 11.96
N LYS A 87 -4.89 -1.88 12.29
CA LYS A 87 -4.59 -0.48 11.98
C LYS A 87 -3.36 0.01 12.75
N SER A 88 -3.20 -0.37 14.01
CA SER A 88 -2.01 -0.03 14.78
C SER A 88 -0.74 -0.63 14.18
N GLU A 89 -0.76 -1.93 13.86
CA GLU A 89 0.37 -2.63 13.24
C GLU A 89 0.71 -2.00 11.88
N LEU A 90 -0.30 -1.68 11.06
CA LEU A 90 -0.14 -1.00 9.78
C LEU A 90 0.57 0.35 9.93
N GLY A 91 0.18 1.15 10.91
CA GLY A 91 0.79 2.44 11.17
C GLY A 91 2.23 2.34 11.67
N PHE A 92 2.53 1.38 12.55
CA PHE A 92 3.90 1.14 12.99
C PHE A 92 4.79 0.63 11.85
N ASN A 93 4.26 -0.23 10.97
CA ASN A 93 4.96 -0.68 9.77
C ASN A 93 5.30 0.48 8.83
N LEU A 94 4.35 1.42 8.65
CA LEU A 94 4.58 2.63 7.86
C LEU A 94 5.69 3.50 8.47
N LEU A 95 5.61 3.80 9.77
CA LEU A 95 6.65 4.58 10.47
C LEU A 95 8.02 3.91 10.41
N ALA A 96 8.07 2.59 10.59
CA ALA A 96 9.31 1.83 10.49
C ALA A 96 9.91 1.92 9.07
N ALA A 97 9.09 1.80 8.03
CA ALA A 97 9.55 1.92 6.64
C ALA A 97 10.06 3.33 6.32
N ILE A 98 9.40 4.38 6.82
CA ILE A 98 9.84 5.78 6.65
C ILE A 98 11.16 6.02 7.40
N ASN A 99 11.20 5.72 8.69
CA ASN A 99 12.33 6.05 9.56
C ASN A 99 13.60 5.25 9.25
N SER A 100 13.46 4.03 8.70
CA SER A 100 14.59 3.25 8.19
C SER A 100 15.06 3.69 6.81
N GLY A 101 14.44 4.72 6.22
CA GLY A 101 14.75 5.19 4.87
C GLY A 101 14.32 4.23 3.75
N ARG A 102 13.55 3.20 4.09
CA ARG A 102 13.14 2.12 3.18
C ARG A 102 11.99 2.53 2.28
N LEU A 103 11.14 3.46 2.69
CA LEU A 103 10.08 4.05 1.87
C LEU A 103 10.52 5.37 1.25
N LYS A 104 10.38 5.49 -0.08
CA LYS A 104 10.61 6.71 -0.86
C LYS A 104 9.41 6.98 -1.76
N VAL A 105 9.05 8.26 -1.89
CA VAL A 105 8.02 8.73 -2.82
C VAL A 105 8.70 9.40 -4.01
N TYR A 106 8.07 9.33 -5.19
CA TYR A 106 8.57 9.98 -6.39
C TYR A 106 8.79 11.48 -6.18
N LYS A 107 9.67 12.06 -7.01
CA LYS A 107 9.86 13.51 -7.04
C LYS A 107 8.58 14.17 -7.53
N GLY A 108 8.10 15.16 -6.80
CA GLY A 108 6.92 15.92 -7.16
C GLY A 108 6.93 16.44 -8.60
N ASP A 109 5.78 16.34 -9.25
CA ASP A 109 5.52 16.77 -10.62
C ASP A 109 4.59 18.00 -10.69
N GLY A 110 4.15 18.50 -9.52
CA GLY A 110 3.23 19.61 -9.36
C GLY A 110 1.76 19.24 -9.56
N SER A 111 1.42 17.96 -9.74
CA SER A 111 0.05 17.52 -9.96
C SER A 111 -0.83 17.71 -8.72
N GLU A 112 -2.15 17.81 -8.91
CA GLU A 112 -3.12 17.89 -7.81
C GLU A 112 -3.05 16.64 -6.91
N ASP A 113 -2.80 15.47 -7.50
CA ASP A 113 -2.68 14.21 -6.75
C ASP A 113 -1.42 14.21 -5.87
N GLU A 114 -0.30 14.76 -6.35
CA GLU A 114 0.92 14.93 -5.54
C GLU A 114 0.72 15.94 -4.41
N GLN A 115 0.10 17.08 -4.71
CA GLN A 115 -0.17 18.11 -3.70
C GLN A 115 -1.08 17.58 -2.59
N GLU A 116 -2.16 16.88 -2.95
CA GLU A 116 -3.08 16.27 -1.98
C GLU A 116 -2.38 15.16 -1.18
N PHE A 117 -1.56 14.32 -1.83
CA PHE A 117 -0.77 13.30 -1.15
C PHE A 117 0.10 13.91 -0.04
N TRP A 118 0.87 14.95 -0.34
CA TRP A 118 1.73 15.59 0.66
C TRP A 118 0.91 16.30 1.74
N LEU A 119 -0.21 16.92 1.37
CA LEU A 119 -1.11 17.57 2.31
C LEU A 119 -1.68 16.59 3.33
N GLU A 120 -2.14 15.41 2.89
CA GLU A 120 -2.61 14.35 3.78
C GLU A 120 -1.49 13.88 4.72
N LEU A 121 -0.28 13.67 4.21
CA LEU A 121 0.88 13.22 4.98
C LEU A 121 1.32 14.25 6.02
N GLU A 122 1.30 15.54 5.69
CA GLU A 122 1.60 16.64 6.62
C GLU A 122 0.53 16.80 7.71
N ARG A 123 -0.73 16.53 7.37
CA ARG A 123 -1.87 16.63 8.30
C ARG A 123 -2.12 15.34 9.09
N ALA A 124 -1.41 14.28 8.79
CA ALA A 124 -1.55 13.00 9.46
C ALA A 124 -1.23 13.14 10.96
N LYS A 125 -2.15 12.64 11.79
CA LYS A 125 -2.02 12.62 13.25
C LYS A 125 -1.96 11.18 13.74
N SER A 126 -1.22 10.96 14.82
CA SER A 126 -1.20 9.70 15.57
C SER A 126 -1.81 9.90 16.96
N GLN A 127 -2.73 9.03 17.34
CA GLN A 127 -3.28 8.94 18.70
C GLN A 127 -2.87 7.61 19.32
N TYR A 128 -2.09 7.67 20.40
CA TYR A 128 -1.69 6.51 21.19
C TYR A 128 -2.68 6.23 22.30
N ARG A 129 -3.04 4.96 22.50
CA ARG A 129 -3.96 4.50 23.54
C ARG A 129 -3.20 3.79 24.64
N ALA A 130 -3.79 3.71 25.84
CA ALA A 130 -3.22 2.99 26.98
C ALA A 130 -2.94 1.50 26.69
N SER A 131 -3.67 0.90 25.73
CA SER A 131 -3.45 -0.45 25.23
C SER A 131 -2.21 -0.61 24.32
N MET A 132 -1.32 0.39 24.28
CA MET A 132 -0.14 0.45 23.39
C MET A 132 -0.48 0.33 21.90
N THR A 133 -1.73 0.66 21.53
CA THR A 133 -2.16 0.71 20.14
C THR A 133 -2.15 2.15 19.63
N MET A 134 -1.82 2.31 18.36
CA MET A 134 -1.83 3.57 17.65
C MET A 134 -3.02 3.60 16.68
N ASN A 135 -3.74 4.72 16.66
CA ASN A 135 -4.58 5.09 15.52
C ASN A 135 -3.87 6.21 14.76
N PHE A 136 -3.82 6.12 13.43
CA PHE A 136 -3.32 7.20 12.57
C PHE A 136 -4.41 7.58 11.57
N TYR A 137 -4.53 8.87 11.28
CA TYR A 137 -5.61 9.43 10.48
C TYR A 137 -5.30 10.88 10.07
N VAL A 138 -5.97 11.37 9.04
CA VAL A 138 -6.15 12.81 8.80
C VAL A 138 -7.46 13.24 9.45
N ASP A 139 -7.47 14.38 10.13
CA ASP A 139 -8.70 14.93 10.71
C ASP A 139 -9.73 15.17 9.58
N PRO A 140 -10.95 14.61 9.64
CA PRO A 140 -11.94 14.76 8.56
C PRO A 140 -12.34 16.22 8.27
N SER A 141 -12.14 17.12 9.23
CA SER A 141 -12.32 18.57 9.01
C SER A 141 -11.20 19.22 8.19
N GLN A 142 -10.09 18.51 8.03
CA GLN A 142 -8.86 18.96 7.35
C GLN A 142 -8.58 18.17 6.06
N GLY A 143 -9.44 17.23 5.66
CA GLY A 143 -9.30 16.49 4.41
C GLY A 143 -9.60 14.99 4.54
N HIS A 144 -9.26 14.25 3.49
CA HIS A 144 -9.37 12.80 3.45
C HIS A 144 -8.06 12.14 3.94
N ASP A 145 -8.10 10.83 4.17
CA ASP A 145 -6.91 10.00 4.50
C ASP A 145 -6.65 8.91 3.46
N ASP A 146 -7.22 9.06 2.25
CA ASP A 146 -7.17 8.05 1.19
C ASP A 146 -5.75 7.76 0.70
N PHE A 147 -4.91 8.80 0.53
CA PHE A 147 -3.51 8.65 0.17
C PHE A 147 -2.69 8.07 1.33
N LEU A 148 -2.89 8.57 2.54
CA LEU A 148 -2.21 8.08 3.74
C LEU A 148 -2.47 6.58 3.97
N ILE A 149 -3.73 6.16 3.89
CA ILE A 149 -4.13 4.76 4.05
C ILE A 149 -3.62 3.91 2.89
N SER A 150 -3.73 4.37 1.64
CA SER A 150 -3.22 3.64 0.48
C SER A 150 -1.70 3.42 0.54
N LEU A 151 -0.94 4.43 1.00
CA LEU A 151 0.50 4.32 1.22
C LEU A 151 0.85 3.27 2.28
N ALA A 152 0.11 3.27 3.39
CA ALA A 152 0.30 2.29 4.45
C ALA A 152 0.03 0.86 3.96
N LEU A 153 -1.04 0.66 3.18
CA LEU A 153 -1.36 -0.63 2.55
C LEU A 153 -0.32 -1.06 1.50
N ALA A 154 0.32 -0.12 0.79
CA ALA A 154 1.43 -0.43 -0.11
C ALA A 154 2.65 -0.96 0.65
N VAL A 155 2.96 -0.39 1.82
CA VAL A 155 4.00 -0.92 2.71
C VAL A 155 3.64 -2.33 3.22
N GLU A 156 2.39 -2.55 3.59
CA GLU A 156 1.91 -3.87 3.98
C GLU A 156 2.02 -4.89 2.84
N ALA A 157 1.69 -4.49 1.61
CA ALA A 157 1.87 -5.34 0.43
C ALA A 157 3.35 -5.70 0.21
N ALA A 158 4.26 -4.75 0.41
CA ALA A 158 5.70 -4.98 0.33
C ALA A 158 6.18 -6.00 1.38
N ASN A 159 5.71 -5.87 2.62
CA ASN A 159 6.07 -6.76 3.73
C ASN A 159 5.55 -8.20 3.54
N GLN A 160 4.48 -8.39 2.77
CA GLN A 160 3.94 -9.71 2.44
C GLN A 160 4.60 -10.36 1.20
N TYR A 161 5.57 -9.70 0.57
CA TYR A 161 6.24 -10.21 -0.62
C TYR A 161 7.67 -10.65 -0.33
N GLU A 162 7.92 -11.95 -0.53
CA GLU A 162 9.26 -12.53 -0.49
C GLU A 162 9.73 -12.84 -1.92
N ARG A 163 10.97 -12.47 -2.23
CA ARG A 163 11.59 -12.82 -3.51
C ARG A 163 11.85 -14.32 -3.52
N LYS A 164 11.21 -15.03 -4.46
CA LYS A 164 11.55 -16.44 -4.70
C LYS A 164 12.91 -16.51 -5.39
N THR A 165 13.90 -17.07 -4.71
CA THR A 165 15.19 -17.42 -5.30
C THR A 165 15.11 -18.88 -5.74
N ALA A 166 15.44 -19.17 -7.01
CA ALA A 166 15.59 -20.55 -7.44
C ALA A 166 16.88 -21.11 -6.82
N VAL A 167 16.75 -22.01 -5.86
CA VAL A 167 17.88 -22.81 -5.37
C VAL A 167 17.99 -23.99 -6.33
N GLY A 168 18.92 -23.93 -7.27
CA GLY A 168 19.19 -25.06 -8.16
C GLY A 168 19.66 -26.24 -7.32
N SER A 169 18.89 -27.31 -7.24
CA SER A 169 19.40 -28.56 -6.68
C SER A 169 20.29 -29.22 -7.72
N VAL A 170 21.59 -29.30 -7.44
CA VAL A 170 22.47 -30.23 -8.12
C VAL A 170 22.03 -31.62 -7.65
N ARG A 171 21.43 -32.41 -8.54
CA ARG A 171 21.25 -33.84 -8.28
C ARG A 171 22.63 -34.48 -8.45
N GLU A 172 23.16 -35.03 -7.35
CA GLU A 172 24.22 -36.04 -7.40
C GLU A 172 23.70 -37.35 -7.98
#